data_AF-A0A5C5XW22-F1
#
_entry.id   AF-A0A5C5XW22-F1
#
_cell.length_a   1.000
_cell.length_b   1.000
_cell.length_c   1.000
_cell.angle_alpha   90.00
_cell.angle_beta   90.00
_cell.angle_gamma   90.00
#
_symmetry.space_group_name_H-M   'P 1'
#
loop_
_entity.id
_entity.type
_entity.pdbx_description
1 polymer ?
#
loop_
_entity_poly.entity_id
_entity_poly.type
_entity_poly.pdbx_seq_one_letter_code
_entity_poly.pdbx_strand_id
1 'polypeptide(L)'
;MTERACPRCHLQVPTDVLGITPRFISIVGAPGSGKTYFLTVMLKQLREDLARSFDCTLTVSDSHEKRVYSDYYNALFESEDKLSFLRKTQEGDLSNTVTIDGAEIELPKPFIFFFRPAKHAATTPSILSKPLSFILYDNPGEYFEFTSYKKGGLATKHLGESKAVLFAFDLLQDRNARQRLAPISNDPQVHQKERRTRQEDVLTEVIQRIRRHKNLSTSETIDADLLVCMQKYDVWKSLVPHSSNCASIFSSPELIDHTSIEYDRKHGVAALDVEEINAISLLIRQLLEDLCPEFVRTAESSFRHVRYFPVSALGCSPVEDGNLLKVRPNELKPFRVSDPMLWLLCRWSQIHRWRRNGENPKKAPVALTTIDRSGATPRLMIRTPDSPRGIHLDAGYARSTIIHPHTGLPLWIPDIEVEDEASDAQSSTGSNRSREHLSLGKNHRKSDIGRSWWSRLFGKS
;
A
#
# COMPACT_ATOMS: atom_id res chain seq x y z
N MET A 1 -0.98 29.19 -22.44
CA MET A 1 -0.24 27.95 -22.10
C MET A 1 -0.47 26.97 -23.23
N THR A 2 0.58 26.32 -23.75
CA THR A 2 0.43 25.27 -24.76
C THR A 2 0.10 23.95 -24.05
N GLU A 3 -1.10 23.41 -24.30
CA GLU A 3 -1.47 22.07 -23.83
C GLU A 3 -0.62 21.01 -24.54
N ARG A 4 -0.24 19.95 -23.82
CA ARG A 4 0.53 18.83 -24.36
C ARG A 4 -0.37 17.61 -24.43
N ALA A 5 -0.22 16.82 -25.48
CA ALA A 5 -0.95 15.58 -25.67
C ALA A 5 0.01 14.41 -25.93
N CYS A 6 -0.39 13.22 -25.53
CA CYS A 6 0.33 11.99 -25.86
C CYS A 6 0.35 11.82 -27.39
N PRO A 7 1.50 11.58 -28.03
CA PRO A 7 1.56 11.43 -29.49
C PRO A 7 0.84 10.17 -30.00
N ARG A 8 0.50 9.22 -29.11
CA ARG A 8 -0.16 7.96 -29.48
C ARG A 8 -1.68 7.98 -29.27
N CYS A 9 -2.13 8.43 -28.09
CA CYS A 9 -3.56 8.41 -27.75
C CYS A 9 -4.20 9.80 -27.71
N HIS A 10 -3.43 10.86 -27.95
CA HIS A 10 -3.87 12.26 -27.96
C HIS A 10 -4.51 12.78 -26.66
N LEU A 11 -4.50 11.99 -25.58
CA LEU A 11 -4.91 12.45 -24.27
C LEU A 11 -3.97 13.54 -23.76
N GLN A 12 -4.54 14.52 -23.07
CA GLN A 12 -3.80 15.58 -22.42
C GLN A 12 -2.81 14.98 -21.41
N VAL A 13 -1.56 15.45 -21.46
CA VAL A 13 -0.52 15.07 -20.51
C VAL A 13 -0.16 16.31 -19.69
N PRO A 14 -0.53 16.37 -18.40
CA PRO A 14 -0.19 17.50 -17.56
C PRO A 14 1.32 17.70 -17.50
N THR A 15 1.77 18.94 -17.70
CA THR A 15 3.20 19.29 -17.75
C THR A 15 3.95 18.87 -16.49
N ASP A 16 3.28 18.94 -15.34
CA ASP A 16 3.85 18.57 -14.04
C ASP A 16 4.27 17.08 -13.97
N VAL A 17 3.62 16.18 -14.71
CA VAL A 17 3.96 14.74 -14.75
C VAL A 17 5.25 14.48 -15.55
N LEU A 18 5.67 15.40 -16.42
CA LEU A 18 6.87 15.24 -17.23
C LEU A 18 8.17 15.46 -16.43
N GLY A 19 8.09 16.20 -15.32
CA GLY A 19 9.26 16.51 -14.49
C GLY A 19 9.46 15.57 -13.30
N ILE A 20 8.44 14.81 -12.90
CA ILE A 20 8.46 13.94 -11.71
C ILE A 20 7.89 12.58 -12.08
N THR A 21 8.69 11.53 -11.98
CA THR A 21 8.22 10.16 -12.23
C THR A 21 7.09 9.79 -11.27
N PRO A 22 5.89 9.49 -11.77
CA PRO A 22 4.75 9.18 -10.91
C PRO A 22 4.85 7.77 -10.32
N ARG A 23 4.31 7.60 -9.11
CA ARG A 23 4.02 6.28 -8.53
C ARG A 23 2.55 5.93 -8.76
N PHE A 24 2.31 4.85 -9.49
CA PHE A 24 0.95 4.37 -9.76
C PHE A 24 0.39 3.57 -8.59
N ILE A 25 -0.89 3.81 -8.27
CA ILE A 25 -1.63 3.10 -7.24
C ILE A 25 -3.00 2.71 -7.83
N SER A 26 -3.35 1.44 -7.70
CA SER A 26 -4.64 0.93 -8.18
C SER A 26 -5.60 0.71 -7.02
N ILE A 27 -6.80 1.25 -7.10
CA ILE A 27 -7.89 1.01 -6.16
C ILE A 27 -8.80 -0.07 -6.75
N VAL A 28 -8.95 -1.18 -6.03
CA VAL A 28 -9.67 -2.37 -6.47
C VAL A 28 -10.55 -2.90 -5.33
N GLY A 29 -11.47 -3.81 -5.65
CA GLY A 29 -12.40 -4.40 -4.67
C GLY A 29 -13.75 -4.70 -5.30
N ALA A 30 -14.54 -5.56 -4.66
CA ALA A 30 -15.82 -6.02 -5.20
C ALA A 30 -16.80 -4.84 -5.46
N PRO A 31 -17.80 -4.99 -6.35
CA PRO A 31 -18.82 -3.97 -6.54
C PRO A 31 -19.44 -3.55 -5.20
N GLY A 32 -19.61 -2.24 -5.02
CA GLY A 32 -20.15 -1.60 -3.81
C GLY A 32 -19.47 -1.94 -2.48
N SER A 33 -18.20 -2.35 -2.51
CA SER A 33 -17.31 -2.38 -1.33
C SER A 33 -17.02 -1.00 -0.73
N GLY A 34 -17.43 0.08 -1.39
CA GLY A 34 -17.22 1.46 -0.91
C GLY A 34 -16.02 2.17 -1.53
N LYS A 35 -15.37 1.64 -2.58
CA LYS A 35 -14.20 2.25 -3.26
C LYS A 35 -14.31 3.76 -3.49
N THR A 36 -15.39 4.23 -4.13
CA THR A 36 -15.57 5.66 -4.45
C THR A 36 -15.71 6.52 -3.19
N TYR A 37 -16.42 6.04 -2.17
CA TYR A 37 -16.50 6.70 -0.86
C TYR A 37 -15.13 6.74 -0.19
N PHE A 38 -14.44 5.59 -0.16
CA PHE A 38 -13.09 5.48 0.39
C PHE A 38 -12.12 6.44 -0.29
N LEU A 39 -12.03 6.44 -1.63
CA LEU A 39 -11.19 7.37 -2.40
C LEU A 39 -11.48 8.82 -2.04
N THR A 40 -12.75 9.23 -2.07
CA THR A 40 -13.15 10.62 -1.88
C THR A 40 -12.79 11.12 -0.48
N VAL A 41 -13.14 10.32 0.53
CA VAL A 41 -12.94 10.66 1.95
C VAL A 41 -11.47 10.52 2.35
N MET A 42 -10.77 9.47 1.89
CA MET A 42 -9.33 9.30 2.08
C MET A 42 -8.56 10.51 1.55
N LEU A 43 -8.87 10.99 0.34
CA LEU A 43 -8.18 12.15 -0.22
C LEU A 43 -8.44 13.43 0.58
N LYS A 44 -9.65 13.63 1.11
CA LYS A 44 -9.94 14.76 2.00
C LYS A 44 -9.10 14.66 3.28
N GLN A 45 -9.17 13.54 4.00
CA GLN A 45 -8.44 13.36 5.25
C GLN A 45 -6.93 13.44 5.04
N LEU A 46 -6.40 12.80 3.99
CA LEU A 46 -4.97 12.86 3.66
C LEU A 46 -4.50 14.30 3.43
N ARG A 47 -5.28 15.12 2.72
CA ARG A 47 -4.95 16.55 2.52
C ARG A 47 -4.93 17.31 3.84
N GLU A 48 -5.87 17.04 4.73
CA GLU A 48 -5.97 17.68 6.04
C GLU A 48 -4.81 17.25 6.96
N ASP A 49 -4.51 15.96 7.04
CA ASP A 49 -3.43 15.41 7.86
C ASP A 49 -2.06 15.89 7.38
N LEU A 50 -1.83 15.89 6.06
CA LEU A 50 -0.58 16.39 5.49
C LEU A 50 -0.37 17.88 5.78
N ALA A 51 -1.42 18.69 5.64
CA ALA A 51 -1.35 20.13 5.88
C ALA A 51 -1.20 20.47 7.36
N ARG A 52 -1.94 19.78 8.25
CA ARG A 52 -1.96 20.09 9.69
C ARG A 52 -0.79 19.52 10.45
N SER A 53 -0.36 18.30 10.11
CA SER A 53 0.61 17.55 10.90
C SER A 53 1.99 17.53 10.25
N PHE A 54 2.06 17.36 8.93
CA PHE A 54 3.33 17.12 8.23
C PHE A 54 3.91 18.34 7.50
N ASP A 55 3.26 19.51 7.58
CA ASP A 55 3.62 20.73 6.81
C ASP A 55 3.84 20.41 5.32
N CYS A 56 2.94 19.61 4.76
CA CYS A 56 2.99 19.14 3.38
C CYS A 56 1.70 19.50 2.65
N THR A 57 1.82 19.77 1.35
CA THR A 57 0.69 20.07 0.48
C THR A 57 0.46 18.91 -0.48
N LEU A 58 -0.81 18.58 -0.69
CA LEU A 58 -1.24 17.63 -1.70
C LEU A 58 -2.20 18.33 -2.67
N THR A 59 -1.74 18.51 -3.91
CA THR A 59 -2.48 19.22 -4.96
C THR A 59 -2.91 18.25 -6.05
N VAL A 60 -4.16 18.36 -6.48
CA VAL A 60 -4.68 17.62 -7.64
C VAL A 60 -4.20 18.32 -8.92
N SER A 61 -3.72 17.56 -9.90
CA SER A 61 -3.42 18.08 -11.23
C SER A 61 -4.66 18.75 -11.82
N ASP A 62 -4.47 19.85 -12.54
CA ASP A 62 -5.55 20.48 -13.29
C ASP A 62 -5.79 19.67 -14.57
N SER A 63 -6.69 18.70 -14.48
CA SER A 63 -7.07 17.80 -15.57
C SER A 63 -8.60 17.67 -15.62
N HIS A 64 -9.13 17.17 -16.74
CA HIS A 64 -10.57 16.97 -16.90
C HIS A 64 -11.18 16.05 -15.82
N GLU A 65 -10.38 15.12 -15.31
CA GLU A 65 -10.71 14.16 -14.25
C GLU A 65 -10.91 14.84 -12.87
N LYS A 66 -10.31 16.01 -12.65
CA LYS A 66 -10.48 16.80 -11.42
C LYS A 66 -11.94 17.15 -11.16
N ARG A 67 -12.75 17.34 -12.21
CA ARG A 67 -14.18 17.60 -12.10
C ARG A 67 -14.93 16.43 -11.47
N VAL A 68 -14.62 15.20 -11.87
CA VAL A 68 -15.27 14.00 -11.32
C VAL A 68 -15.01 13.87 -9.82
N TYR A 69 -13.75 14.06 -9.41
CA TYR A 69 -13.41 14.10 -7.98
C TYR A 69 -14.13 15.25 -7.24
N SER A 70 -14.20 16.44 -7.85
CA SER A 70 -14.87 17.60 -7.27
C SER A 70 -16.38 17.35 -7.09
N ASP A 71 -17.02 16.66 -8.03
CA ASP A 71 -18.43 16.30 -7.94
C ASP A 71 -18.68 15.32 -6.76
N TYR A 72 -17.80 14.32 -6.58
CA TYR A 72 -17.87 13.43 -5.42
C TYR A 72 -17.63 14.15 -4.10
N TYR A 73 -16.63 15.03 -4.06
CA TYR A 73 -16.32 15.84 -2.88
C TYR A 73 -17.51 16.72 -2.49
N ASN A 74 -18.07 17.47 -3.45
CA ASN A 74 -19.20 18.36 -3.22
C ASN A 74 -20.43 17.60 -2.74
N ALA A 75 -20.69 16.42 -3.30
CA ALA A 75 -21.80 15.58 -2.87
C ALA A 75 -21.67 15.08 -1.42
N LEU A 76 -20.45 14.86 -0.91
CA LEU A 76 -20.26 14.38 0.46
C LEU A 76 -20.02 15.47 1.49
N PHE A 77 -19.50 16.64 1.11
CA PHE A 77 -19.00 17.63 2.07
C PHE A 77 -19.59 19.03 1.92
N GLU A 78 -20.14 19.38 0.75
CA GLU A 78 -20.66 20.74 0.48
C GLU A 78 -22.19 20.79 0.39
N SER A 79 -22.88 19.63 0.38
CA SER A 79 -24.35 19.62 0.35
C SER A 79 -24.92 19.83 1.77
N GLU A 80 -25.30 21.06 2.10
CA GLU A 80 -25.93 21.38 3.39
C GLU A 80 -27.26 20.63 3.59
N ASP A 81 -27.36 19.89 4.71
CA ASP A 81 -28.54 19.22 5.28
C ASP A 81 -29.37 18.27 4.40
N LYS A 82 -28.89 17.92 3.20
CA LYS A 82 -29.53 16.94 2.31
C LYS A 82 -28.86 15.58 2.42
N LEU A 83 -29.69 14.53 2.43
CA LEU A 83 -29.22 13.17 2.26
C LEU A 83 -28.51 13.03 0.92
N SER A 84 -27.23 12.67 0.96
CA SER A 84 -26.39 12.53 -0.21
C SER A 84 -25.94 11.09 -0.40
N PHE A 85 -25.53 10.78 -1.64
CA PHE A 85 -24.91 9.49 -1.95
C PHE A 85 -23.98 9.68 -3.16
N LEU A 86 -22.93 8.87 -3.21
CA LEU A 86 -22.12 8.72 -4.41
C LEU A 86 -22.72 7.63 -5.29
N ARG A 87 -22.86 7.93 -6.58
CA ARG A 87 -23.22 6.94 -7.59
C ARG A 87 -22.11 5.89 -7.67
N LYS A 88 -22.49 4.64 -7.94
CA LYS A 88 -21.52 3.57 -8.19
C LYS A 88 -20.75 3.90 -9.46
N THR A 89 -19.42 3.79 -9.42
CA THR A 89 -18.58 3.80 -10.61
C THR A 89 -18.98 2.64 -11.51
N GLN A 90 -19.40 2.93 -12.73
CA GLN A 90 -19.72 1.94 -13.77
C GLN A 90 -18.62 1.89 -14.85
N GLU A 91 -18.57 0.81 -15.60
CA GLU A 91 -17.82 0.74 -16.87
C GLU A 91 -18.17 1.95 -17.76
N GLY A 92 -17.15 2.69 -18.22
CA GLY A 92 -17.33 3.93 -19.00
C GLY A 92 -17.17 5.23 -18.19
N ASP A 93 -17.55 5.25 -16.90
CA ASP A 93 -17.55 6.49 -16.10
C ASP A 93 -16.14 7.09 -16.00
N LEU A 94 -15.17 6.23 -15.71
CA LEU A 94 -13.77 6.56 -15.53
C LEU A 94 -12.88 6.05 -16.68
N SER A 95 -13.40 5.98 -17.90
CA SER A 95 -12.59 5.70 -19.09
C SER A 95 -12.64 6.83 -20.12
N ASN A 96 -11.54 6.97 -20.85
CA ASN A 96 -11.41 7.79 -22.04
C ASN A 96 -11.43 6.86 -23.25
N THR A 97 -12.36 7.04 -24.16
CA THR A 97 -12.35 6.36 -25.46
C THR A 97 -11.41 7.09 -26.40
N VAL A 98 -10.39 6.39 -26.88
CA VAL A 98 -9.37 6.92 -27.80
C VAL A 98 -9.21 5.99 -28.99
N THR A 99 -8.80 6.54 -30.12
CA THR A 99 -8.41 5.74 -31.28
C THR A 99 -6.90 5.54 -31.28
N ILE A 100 -6.44 4.29 -31.20
CA ILE A 100 -5.02 3.93 -31.30
C ILE A 100 -4.90 2.89 -32.40
N ASP A 101 -4.02 3.13 -33.37
CA ASP A 101 -3.74 2.19 -34.47
C ASP A 101 -5.02 1.76 -35.24
N GLY A 102 -6.01 2.67 -35.36
CA GLY A 102 -7.29 2.45 -36.04
C GLY A 102 -8.35 1.71 -35.21
N ALA A 103 -8.04 1.29 -33.98
CA ALA A 103 -8.98 0.66 -33.06
C ALA A 103 -9.45 1.64 -31.97
N GLU A 104 -10.74 1.59 -31.61
CA GLU A 104 -11.24 2.26 -30.41
C GLU A 104 -10.84 1.48 -29.17
N ILE A 105 -10.26 2.19 -28.21
CA ILE A 105 -9.71 1.63 -26.99
C ILE A 105 -10.17 2.50 -25.82
N GLU A 106 -10.62 1.85 -24.76
CA GLU A 106 -10.87 2.50 -23.48
C GLU A 106 -9.61 2.50 -22.61
N LEU A 107 -9.20 3.70 -22.19
CA LEU A 107 -8.09 3.91 -21.25
C LEU A 107 -8.63 4.47 -19.93
N PRO A 108 -8.13 4.01 -18.77
CA PRO A 108 -8.63 4.47 -17.48
C PRO A 108 -8.22 5.92 -17.21
N LYS A 109 -9.10 6.70 -16.59
CA LYS A 109 -8.89 8.09 -16.18
C LYS A 109 -8.02 8.14 -14.92
N PRO A 110 -6.82 8.74 -14.96
CA PRO A 110 -5.95 8.86 -13.80
C PRO A 110 -6.32 10.06 -12.93
N PHE A 111 -6.42 9.88 -11.61
CA PHE A 111 -6.38 11.00 -10.68
C PHE A 111 -4.93 11.28 -10.31
N ILE A 112 -4.39 12.40 -10.80
CA ILE A 112 -2.98 12.75 -10.66
C ILE A 112 -2.82 13.71 -9.49
N PHE A 113 -1.92 13.40 -8.57
CA PHE A 113 -1.62 14.22 -7.39
C PHE A 113 -0.14 14.55 -7.31
N PHE A 114 0.14 15.71 -6.71
CA PHE A 114 1.48 16.17 -6.38
C PHE A 114 1.59 16.44 -4.90
N PHE A 115 2.47 15.70 -4.25
CA PHE A 115 2.90 15.89 -2.88
C PHE A 115 4.12 16.82 -2.86
N ARG A 116 4.08 17.89 -2.08
CA ARG A 116 5.18 18.85 -1.94
C ARG A 116 5.33 19.27 -0.46
N PRO A 117 6.54 19.22 0.11
CA PRO A 117 6.83 19.87 1.38
C PRO A 117 6.51 21.37 1.29
N ALA A 118 5.97 21.98 2.35
CA ALA A 118 5.80 23.42 2.42
C ALA A 118 7.16 24.12 2.55
N LYS A 119 7.22 25.39 2.11
CA LYS A 119 8.46 26.17 2.05
C LYS A 119 9.12 26.44 3.42
N HIS A 120 8.37 26.31 4.52
CA HIS A 120 8.85 26.56 5.88
C HIS A 120 9.36 25.31 6.61
N ALA A 121 9.13 24.11 6.07
CA ALA A 121 9.67 22.83 6.58
C ALA A 121 11.21 22.71 6.49
N ALA A 122 11.90 23.73 5.95
CA ALA A 122 13.34 23.79 5.74
C ALA A 122 14.18 23.83 7.04
N THR A 123 13.56 23.96 8.22
CA THR A 123 14.26 23.91 9.52
C THR A 123 14.36 22.51 10.11
N THR A 124 13.74 21.50 9.51
CA THR A 124 13.80 20.10 9.96
C THR A 124 14.94 19.34 9.27
N PRO A 125 15.74 18.50 9.98
CA PRO A 125 16.83 17.72 9.37
C PRO A 125 16.39 16.76 8.23
N SER A 126 16.45 17.27 7.00
CA SER A 126 16.94 16.68 5.73
C SER A 126 16.57 15.27 5.24
N ILE A 127 15.54 14.58 5.75
CA ILE A 127 15.09 13.30 5.13
C ILE A 127 14.00 13.50 4.05
N LEU A 128 13.24 14.60 4.07
CA LEU A 128 12.01 14.77 3.28
C LEU A 128 12.06 16.03 2.40
N SER A 129 12.47 15.91 1.13
CA SER A 129 12.70 17.11 0.30
C SER A 129 12.38 17.00 -1.18
N LYS A 130 11.99 15.83 -1.70
CA LYS A 130 11.69 15.68 -3.13
C LYS A 130 10.19 15.69 -3.37
N PRO A 131 9.68 16.54 -4.28
CA PRO A 131 8.32 16.43 -4.79
C PRO A 131 8.04 15.00 -5.26
N LEU A 132 6.87 14.49 -4.92
CA LEU A 132 6.38 13.20 -5.40
C LEU A 132 5.12 13.43 -6.23
N SER A 133 5.04 12.74 -7.36
CA SER A 133 3.76 12.53 -8.05
C SER A 133 3.26 11.13 -7.76
N PHE A 134 1.98 11.00 -7.44
CA PHE A 134 1.32 9.69 -7.42
C PHE A 134 0.00 9.77 -8.16
N ILE A 135 -0.38 8.65 -8.75
CA ILE A 135 -1.54 8.54 -9.64
C ILE A 135 -2.45 7.44 -9.10
N LEU A 136 -3.70 7.79 -8.83
CA LEU A 136 -4.73 6.85 -8.39
C LEU A 136 -5.61 6.46 -9.57
N TYR A 137 -5.84 5.16 -9.73
CA TYR A 137 -6.84 4.61 -10.64
C TYR A 137 -7.97 3.98 -9.83
N ASP A 138 -9.17 4.56 -9.88
CA ASP A 138 -10.39 3.91 -9.38
C ASP A 138 -10.92 2.96 -10.46
N ASN A 139 -11.00 1.68 -10.11
CA ASN A 139 -11.45 0.65 -11.03
C ASN A 139 -12.88 0.25 -10.67
N PRO A 140 -13.83 0.17 -11.63
CA PRO A 140 -15.15 -0.40 -11.37
C PRO A 140 -15.05 -1.82 -10.80
N GLY A 141 -15.97 -2.20 -9.91
CA GLY A 141 -15.88 -3.50 -9.24
C GLY A 141 -16.11 -4.66 -10.19
N GLU A 142 -17.02 -4.46 -11.14
CA GLU A 142 -17.41 -5.39 -12.20
C GLU A 142 -16.28 -5.73 -13.16
N TYR A 143 -15.23 -4.90 -13.22
CA TYR A 143 -14.05 -5.20 -14.05
C TYR A 143 -13.42 -6.52 -13.64
N PHE A 144 -13.50 -6.90 -12.37
CA PHE A 144 -12.84 -8.09 -11.84
C PHE A 144 -13.79 -9.27 -11.64
N GLU A 145 -15.02 -9.19 -12.16
CA GLU A 145 -15.94 -10.32 -12.19
C GLU A 145 -15.65 -11.22 -13.41
N PHE A 146 -15.91 -12.53 -13.27
CA PHE A 146 -15.54 -13.56 -14.26
C PHE A 146 -16.09 -13.30 -15.67
N THR A 147 -17.21 -12.58 -15.78
CA THR A 147 -17.86 -12.23 -17.04
C THR A 147 -17.12 -11.14 -17.84
N SER A 148 -16.16 -10.44 -17.25
CA SER A 148 -15.49 -9.27 -17.83
C SER A 148 -14.17 -9.58 -18.57
N TYR A 149 -13.84 -10.87 -18.75
CA TYR A 149 -12.56 -11.36 -19.29
C TYR A 149 -12.15 -10.76 -20.67
N LYS A 150 -13.13 -10.40 -21.51
CA LYS A 150 -12.87 -9.91 -22.89
C LYS A 150 -12.49 -8.43 -23.00
N LYS A 151 -12.62 -7.63 -21.95
CA LYS A 151 -12.58 -6.15 -22.05
C LYS A 151 -11.33 -5.49 -21.44
N GLY A 152 -10.44 -6.26 -20.79
CA GLY A 152 -9.48 -5.72 -19.81
C GLY A 152 -8.06 -5.41 -20.28
N GLY A 153 -7.69 -5.62 -21.55
CA GLY A 153 -6.28 -5.58 -21.98
C GLY A 153 -5.56 -4.27 -21.64
N LEU A 154 -6.09 -3.14 -22.10
CA LEU A 154 -5.48 -1.82 -21.85
C LEU A 154 -6.12 -1.09 -20.66
N ALA A 155 -7.40 -1.33 -20.41
CA ALA A 155 -8.14 -0.74 -19.29
C ALA A 155 -7.53 -1.08 -17.91
N THR A 156 -6.76 -2.16 -17.80
CA THR A 156 -6.15 -2.62 -16.55
C THR A 156 -4.62 -2.62 -16.55
N LYS A 157 -4.00 -2.07 -17.60
CA LYS A 157 -2.54 -2.09 -17.78
C LYS A 157 -1.80 -1.41 -16.63
N HIS A 158 -2.40 -0.39 -16.01
CA HIS A 158 -1.87 0.30 -14.84
C HIS A 158 -1.63 -0.62 -13.63
N LEU A 159 -2.32 -1.75 -13.52
CA LEU A 159 -2.05 -2.76 -12.48
C LEU A 159 -0.63 -3.32 -12.61
N GLY A 160 -0.15 -3.52 -13.83
CA GLY A 160 1.21 -3.98 -14.10
C GLY A 160 2.29 -2.98 -13.70
N GLU A 161 1.97 -1.68 -13.65
CA GLU A 161 2.91 -0.61 -13.28
C GLU A 161 2.73 -0.12 -11.83
N SER A 162 1.72 -0.65 -11.13
CA SER A 162 1.36 -0.19 -9.79
C SER A 162 2.45 -0.50 -8.76
N LYS A 163 2.82 0.51 -7.98
CA LYS A 163 3.67 0.37 -6.79
C LYS A 163 2.88 -0.08 -5.56
N ALA A 164 1.58 0.18 -5.57
CA ALA A 164 0.67 -0.26 -4.53
C ALA A 164 -0.72 -0.60 -5.08
N VAL A 165 -1.40 -1.52 -4.41
CA VAL A 165 -2.79 -1.88 -4.65
C VAL A 165 -3.58 -1.62 -3.37
N LEU A 166 -4.53 -0.69 -3.42
CA LEU A 166 -5.49 -0.42 -2.35
C LEU A 166 -6.72 -1.30 -2.60
N PHE A 167 -6.85 -2.40 -1.85
CA PHE A 167 -8.02 -3.28 -1.93
C PHE A 167 -9.07 -2.83 -0.93
N ALA A 168 -10.17 -2.23 -1.40
CA ALA A 168 -11.32 -1.91 -0.55
C ALA A 168 -12.07 -3.21 -0.21
N PHE A 169 -11.85 -3.71 1.00
CA PHE A 169 -12.47 -4.93 1.51
C PHE A 169 -13.67 -4.56 2.37
N ASP A 170 -14.86 -5.02 2.00
CA ASP A 170 -16.09 -4.77 2.75
C ASP A 170 -16.45 -6.00 3.57
N LEU A 171 -16.14 -5.99 4.87
CA LEU A 171 -16.42 -7.14 5.73
C LEU A 171 -17.93 -7.44 5.79
N LEU A 172 -18.78 -6.44 5.58
CA LEU A 172 -20.22 -6.62 5.50
C LEU A 172 -20.67 -7.26 4.19
N GLN A 173 -19.80 -7.72 3.30
CA GLN A 173 -20.15 -8.61 2.19
C GLN A 173 -19.86 -10.08 2.49
N ASP A 174 -19.13 -10.37 3.59
CA ASP A 174 -18.86 -11.72 4.02
C ASP A 174 -20.03 -12.31 4.81
N ARG A 175 -20.40 -13.55 4.48
CA ARG A 175 -21.53 -14.25 5.11
C ARG A 175 -21.30 -14.53 6.58
N ASN A 176 -20.10 -14.98 6.95
CA ASN A 176 -19.77 -15.36 8.32
C ASN A 176 -19.74 -14.10 9.21
N ALA A 177 -19.16 -13.02 8.70
CA ALA A 177 -19.15 -11.73 9.38
C ALA A 177 -20.58 -11.21 9.64
N ARG A 178 -21.45 -11.24 8.62
CA ARG A 178 -22.85 -10.83 8.77
C ARG A 178 -23.61 -11.66 9.80
N GLN A 179 -23.41 -12.97 9.82
CA GLN A 179 -24.06 -13.84 10.81
C GLN A 179 -23.67 -13.47 12.25
N ARG A 180 -22.41 -13.07 12.48
CA ARG A 180 -21.94 -12.61 13.80
C ARG A 180 -22.39 -11.19 14.13
N LEU A 181 -22.57 -10.33 13.12
CA LEU A 181 -23.01 -8.93 13.29
C LEU A 181 -24.51 -8.76 13.45
N ALA A 182 -25.32 -9.61 12.80
CA ALA A 182 -26.78 -9.55 12.83
C ALA A 182 -27.38 -9.44 14.25
N PRO A 183 -26.90 -10.16 15.28
CA PRO A 183 -27.43 -10.04 16.64
C PRO A 183 -26.95 -8.79 17.41
N ILE A 184 -25.93 -8.08 16.94
CA ILE A 184 -25.26 -7.00 17.72
C ILE A 184 -25.21 -5.65 17.00
N SER A 185 -25.64 -5.57 15.74
CA SER A 185 -25.62 -4.36 14.94
C SER A 185 -26.96 -4.10 14.27
N ASN A 186 -27.47 -2.87 14.44
CA ASN A 186 -28.68 -2.37 13.78
C ASN A 186 -28.37 -1.63 12.47
N ASP A 187 -27.11 -1.65 12.02
CA ASP A 187 -26.74 -0.98 10.77
C ASP A 187 -27.49 -1.61 9.59
N PRO A 188 -28.19 -0.83 8.74
CA PRO A 188 -29.01 -1.37 7.66
C PRO A 188 -28.20 -2.19 6.66
N GLN A 189 -26.90 -1.90 6.50
CA GLN A 189 -26.02 -2.63 5.58
C GLN A 189 -25.76 -4.08 6.01
N VAL A 190 -25.91 -4.41 7.29
CA VAL A 190 -25.79 -5.78 7.82
C VAL A 190 -26.97 -6.63 7.37
N HIS A 191 -28.16 -6.03 7.33
CA HIS A 191 -29.44 -6.72 7.08
C HIS A 191 -29.86 -6.72 5.60
N GLN A 192 -29.11 -6.03 4.74
CA GLN A 192 -29.33 -6.05 3.29
C GLN A 192 -29.05 -7.41 2.66
N LYS A 193 -29.66 -7.67 1.49
CA LYS A 193 -29.43 -8.90 0.72
C LYS A 193 -27.93 -9.12 0.44
N GLU A 194 -27.51 -10.36 0.58
CA GLU A 194 -26.15 -10.80 0.32
C GLU A 194 -25.78 -10.59 -1.15
N ARG A 195 -24.57 -10.07 -1.38
CA ARG A 195 -24.01 -9.98 -2.73
C ARG A 195 -23.30 -11.29 -3.04
N ARG A 196 -23.39 -11.74 -4.29
CA ARG A 196 -22.84 -13.03 -4.71
C ARG A 196 -21.33 -13.03 -4.97
N THR A 197 -20.72 -11.85 -5.13
CA THR A 197 -19.31 -11.73 -5.53
C THR A 197 -18.40 -11.98 -4.33
N ARG A 198 -17.62 -13.07 -4.34
CA ARG A 198 -16.60 -13.33 -3.31
C ARG A 198 -15.42 -12.38 -3.53
N GLN A 199 -14.98 -11.71 -2.46
CA GLN A 199 -13.90 -10.72 -2.55
C GLN A 199 -12.53 -11.37 -2.84
N GLU A 200 -12.36 -12.65 -2.48
CA GLU A 200 -11.22 -13.48 -2.86
C GLU A 200 -11.12 -13.66 -4.38
N ASP A 201 -12.24 -13.90 -5.08
CA ASP A 201 -12.25 -14.06 -6.53
C ASP A 201 -11.78 -12.77 -7.22
N VAL A 202 -12.22 -11.62 -6.69
CA VAL A 202 -11.78 -10.29 -7.16
C VAL A 202 -10.27 -10.10 -6.95
N LEU A 203 -9.74 -10.47 -5.78
CA LEU A 203 -8.30 -10.41 -5.51
C LEU A 203 -7.51 -11.33 -6.46
N THR A 204 -8.01 -12.54 -6.70
CA THR A 204 -7.40 -13.51 -7.61
C THR A 204 -7.33 -12.97 -9.04
N GLU A 205 -8.40 -12.34 -9.53
CA GLU A 205 -8.39 -11.70 -10.86
C GLU A 205 -7.42 -10.51 -10.92
N VAL A 206 -7.33 -9.70 -9.86
CA VAL A 206 -6.31 -8.62 -9.76
C VAL A 206 -4.90 -9.19 -9.86
N ILE A 207 -4.59 -10.25 -9.10
CA ILE A 207 -3.29 -10.94 -9.13
C ILE A 207 -2.98 -11.46 -10.53
N GLN A 208 -3.93 -12.14 -11.18
CA GLN A 208 -3.76 -12.67 -12.53
C GLN A 208 -3.47 -11.57 -13.55
N ARG A 209 -4.12 -10.40 -13.43
CA ARG A 209 -3.86 -9.25 -14.30
C ARG A 209 -2.48 -8.65 -14.07
N ILE A 210 -2.07 -8.47 -12.81
CA ILE A 210 -0.72 -7.98 -12.51
C ILE A 210 0.32 -8.91 -13.10
N ARG A 211 0.17 -10.23 -12.89
CA ARG A 211 1.09 -11.24 -13.44
C ARG A 211 1.13 -11.20 -14.96
N ARG A 212 -0.01 -11.14 -15.64
CA ARG A 212 -0.09 -11.05 -17.10
C ARG A 212 0.61 -9.80 -17.63
N HIS A 213 0.36 -8.64 -17.03
CA HIS A 213 0.94 -7.37 -17.49
C HIS A 213 2.44 -7.24 -17.19
N LYS A 214 2.92 -7.86 -16.10
CA LYS A 214 4.34 -7.92 -15.74
C LYS A 214 5.08 -9.13 -16.32
N ASN A 215 4.40 -10.03 -17.04
CA ASN A 215 4.91 -11.33 -17.50
C ASN A 215 5.51 -12.19 -16.37
N LEU A 216 4.88 -12.17 -15.19
CA LEU A 216 5.27 -13.00 -14.05
C LEU A 216 4.66 -14.39 -14.15
N SER A 217 5.43 -15.40 -13.73
CA SER A 217 4.94 -16.76 -13.51
C SER A 217 3.98 -16.86 -12.32
N THR A 218 3.36 -18.04 -12.16
CA THR A 218 2.41 -18.31 -11.07
C THR A 218 3.06 -18.40 -9.69
N SER A 219 4.35 -18.70 -9.62
CA SER A 219 5.11 -18.77 -8.36
C SER A 219 5.78 -17.46 -8.00
N GLU A 220 5.99 -16.56 -8.96
CA GLU A 220 6.64 -15.27 -8.68
C GLU A 220 5.79 -14.37 -7.77
N THR A 221 6.49 -13.70 -6.85
CA THR A 221 5.90 -12.73 -5.93
C THR A 221 5.71 -11.38 -6.62
N ILE A 222 4.58 -10.75 -6.37
CA ILE A 222 4.28 -9.40 -6.84
C ILE A 222 5.02 -8.39 -5.97
N ASP A 223 5.96 -7.67 -6.58
CA ASP A 223 6.67 -6.52 -6.00
C ASP A 223 5.82 -5.24 -6.12
N ALA A 224 4.69 -5.25 -5.42
CA ALA A 224 3.84 -4.10 -5.14
C ALA A 224 3.32 -4.26 -3.70
N ASP A 225 3.10 -3.16 -3.00
CA ASP A 225 2.51 -3.23 -1.65
C ASP A 225 0.99 -3.47 -1.78
N LEU A 226 0.44 -4.49 -1.11
CA LEU A 226 -0.99 -4.70 -0.99
C LEU A 226 -1.51 -4.10 0.33
N LEU A 227 -2.44 -3.16 0.21
CA LEU A 227 -3.08 -2.51 1.34
C LEU A 227 -4.56 -2.91 1.36
N VAL A 228 -4.91 -3.81 2.27
CA VAL A 228 -6.28 -4.27 2.46
C VAL A 228 -6.99 -3.27 3.36
N CYS A 229 -7.74 -2.37 2.74
CA CYS A 229 -8.49 -1.30 3.39
C CYS A 229 -9.86 -1.85 3.82
N MET A 230 -9.95 -2.36 5.04
CA MET A 230 -11.16 -2.97 5.60
C MET A 230 -12.19 -1.90 5.97
N GLN A 231 -13.16 -1.70 5.10
CA GLN A 231 -14.19 -0.68 5.19
C GLN A 231 -15.21 -0.96 6.31
N LYS A 232 -15.83 0.10 6.80
CA LYS A 232 -16.95 0.10 7.76
C LYS A 232 -16.58 -0.42 9.14
N TYR A 233 -15.35 -0.12 9.57
CA TYR A 233 -14.86 -0.43 10.92
C TYR A 233 -15.83 0.00 12.02
N ASP A 234 -16.47 1.16 11.88
CA ASP A 234 -17.53 1.64 12.77
C ASP A 234 -18.65 0.62 13.04
N VAL A 235 -18.96 -0.25 12.06
CA VAL A 235 -19.99 -1.28 12.16
C VAL A 235 -19.46 -2.58 12.79
N TRP A 236 -18.23 -2.98 12.45
CA TRP A 236 -17.68 -4.28 12.85
C TRP A 236 -16.60 -4.24 13.93
N LYS A 237 -16.28 -3.07 14.48
CA LYS A 237 -15.30 -2.90 15.57
C LYS A 237 -15.56 -3.82 16.77
N SER A 238 -16.82 -4.17 17.04
CA SER A 238 -17.21 -5.09 18.11
C SER A 238 -16.76 -6.54 17.88
N LEU A 239 -16.44 -6.92 16.63
CA LEU A 239 -15.87 -8.23 16.30
C LEU A 239 -14.36 -8.30 16.58
N VAL A 240 -13.68 -7.16 16.75
CA VAL A 240 -12.25 -7.18 17.08
C VAL A 240 -12.07 -7.76 18.48
N PRO A 241 -11.23 -8.79 18.65
CA PRO A 241 -11.02 -9.41 19.96
C PRO A 241 -10.52 -8.37 20.98
N HIS A 242 -11.30 -8.16 22.04
CA HIS A 242 -10.90 -7.33 23.18
C HIS A 242 -10.05 -8.20 24.11
N SER A 243 -8.79 -8.44 23.75
CA SER A 243 -7.88 -9.03 24.73
C SER A 243 -7.64 -7.99 25.82
N SER A 244 -8.06 -8.30 27.04
CA SER A 244 -7.88 -7.46 28.24
C SER A 244 -6.42 -7.10 28.53
N ASN A 245 -5.47 -7.78 27.88
CA ASN A 245 -4.02 -7.53 27.98
C ASN A 245 -3.48 -6.52 26.95
N CYS A 246 -4.23 -6.20 25.89
CA CYS A 246 -3.73 -5.33 24.81
C CYS A 246 -3.60 -3.85 25.22
N ALA A 247 -4.36 -3.39 26.20
CA ALA A 247 -4.39 -2.00 26.64
C ALA A 247 -3.05 -1.47 27.17
N SER A 248 -2.08 -2.37 27.43
CA SER A 248 -0.75 -2.00 27.97
C SER A 248 0.27 -1.53 26.91
N ILE A 249 0.05 -1.79 25.61
CA ILE A 249 0.97 -1.36 24.54
C ILE A 249 0.59 0.02 23.99
N PHE A 250 -0.71 0.24 23.84
CA PHE A 250 -1.28 1.44 23.24
C PHE A 250 -1.44 2.50 24.33
N SER A 251 -1.07 3.75 24.03
CA SER A 251 -1.21 4.88 24.94
C SER A 251 -2.66 5.33 25.15
N SER A 252 -3.63 4.56 24.64
CA SER A 252 -5.04 4.89 24.51
C SER A 252 -5.92 3.88 25.26
N PRO A 253 -7.05 4.31 25.85
CA PRO A 253 -8.06 3.41 26.40
C PRO A 253 -8.74 2.53 25.33
N GLU A 254 -8.66 2.91 24.06
CA GLU A 254 -9.13 2.11 22.93
C GLU A 254 -7.98 1.32 22.28
N LEU A 255 -8.25 0.06 21.92
CA LEU A 255 -7.27 -0.84 21.27
C LEU A 255 -6.77 -0.30 19.92
N ILE A 256 -7.64 0.40 19.21
CA ILE A 256 -7.40 1.02 17.92
C ILE A 256 -7.98 2.42 18.03
N ASP A 257 -7.13 3.42 18.22
CA ASP A 257 -7.56 4.81 18.33
C ASP A 257 -7.80 5.44 16.95
N HIS A 258 -8.01 6.76 16.91
CA HIS A 258 -8.41 7.47 15.71
C HIS A 258 -7.25 7.90 14.78
N THR A 259 -5.97 7.71 15.13
CA THR A 259 -4.85 8.19 14.30
C THR A 259 -3.52 7.48 14.56
N SER A 260 -2.77 7.19 13.48
CA SER A 260 -1.37 6.71 13.58
C SER A 260 -0.33 7.84 13.68
N ILE A 261 -0.76 9.10 13.76
CA ILE A 261 0.13 10.25 13.65
C ILE A 261 0.60 10.65 15.04
N GLU A 262 1.91 10.58 15.25
CA GLU A 262 2.57 10.96 16.48
C GLU A 262 3.42 12.21 16.29
N TYR A 263 3.67 12.95 17.38
CA TYR A 263 4.55 14.11 17.36
C TYR A 263 5.91 13.75 17.96
N ASP A 264 6.94 13.69 17.12
CA ASP A 264 8.32 13.49 17.56
C ASP A 264 8.88 14.79 18.15
N ARG A 265 8.73 14.94 19.46
CA ARG A 265 9.23 16.11 20.22
C ARG A 265 10.73 16.35 20.04
N LYS A 266 11.52 15.31 19.77
CA LYS A 266 12.98 15.46 19.60
C LYS A 266 13.32 16.18 18.30
N HIS A 267 12.56 15.90 17.24
CA HIS A 267 12.79 16.47 15.91
C HIS A 267 11.79 17.58 15.56
N GLY A 268 10.81 17.84 16.42
CA GLY A 268 9.80 18.90 16.24
C GLY A 268 8.84 18.65 15.09
N VAL A 269 8.62 17.38 14.70
CA VAL A 269 7.83 17.01 13.52
C VAL A 269 6.84 15.91 13.80
N ALA A 270 5.73 15.93 13.05
CA ALA A 270 4.86 14.78 12.99
C ALA A 270 5.57 13.61 12.28
N ALA A 271 5.24 12.41 12.75
CA ALA A 271 5.79 11.17 12.26
C ALA A 271 4.73 10.07 12.37
N LEU A 272 4.81 9.06 11.51
CA LEU A 272 3.86 7.96 11.48
C LEU A 272 4.31 6.83 12.41
N ASP A 273 3.45 6.39 13.33
CA ASP A 273 3.69 5.19 14.14
C ASP A 273 3.43 3.91 13.34
N VAL A 274 4.48 3.45 12.65
CA VAL A 274 4.44 2.21 11.87
C VAL A 274 4.34 0.97 12.77
N GLU A 275 4.80 1.04 14.02
CA GLU A 275 4.71 -0.07 14.96
C GLU A 275 3.25 -0.29 15.37
N GLU A 276 2.52 0.79 15.66
CA GLU A 276 1.08 0.76 15.90
C GLU A 276 0.31 0.20 14.68
N ILE A 277 0.59 0.70 13.46
CA ILE A 277 -0.01 0.18 12.22
C ILE A 277 0.24 -1.33 12.07
N ASN A 278 1.46 -1.80 12.36
CA ASN A 278 1.80 -3.21 12.28
C ASN A 278 1.00 -4.02 13.34
N ALA A 279 0.91 -3.54 14.58
CA ALA A 279 0.14 -4.21 15.62
C ALA A 279 -1.34 -4.32 15.26
N ILE A 280 -1.94 -3.22 14.77
CA ILE A 280 -3.33 -3.18 14.29
C ILE A 280 -3.52 -4.13 13.11
N SER A 281 -2.62 -4.09 12.13
CA SER A 281 -2.68 -4.95 10.96
C SER A 281 -2.72 -6.43 11.34
N LEU A 282 -2.02 -6.86 12.40
CA LEU A 282 -2.09 -8.24 12.89
C LEU A 282 -3.40 -8.59 13.59
N LEU A 283 -3.95 -7.66 14.38
CA LEU A 283 -5.28 -7.84 14.99
C LEU A 283 -6.35 -8.02 13.91
N ILE A 284 -6.30 -7.19 12.88
CA ILE A 284 -7.23 -7.25 11.76
C ILE A 284 -6.99 -8.51 10.89
N ARG A 285 -5.73 -8.87 10.66
CA ARG A 285 -5.36 -10.12 9.98
C ARG A 285 -5.93 -11.34 10.69
N GLN A 286 -5.85 -11.40 12.02
CA GLN A 286 -6.41 -12.50 12.81
C GLN A 286 -7.93 -12.63 12.64
N LEU A 287 -8.64 -11.51 12.66
CA LEU A 287 -10.08 -11.48 12.40
C LEU A 287 -10.39 -12.03 10.98
N LEU A 288 -9.60 -11.63 9.98
CA LEU A 288 -9.75 -12.16 8.62
C LEU A 288 -9.33 -13.62 8.47
N GLU A 289 -8.37 -14.13 9.24
CA GLU A 289 -8.02 -15.55 9.22
C GLU A 289 -9.17 -16.42 9.74
N ASP A 290 -9.94 -15.92 10.71
CA ASP A 290 -11.12 -16.60 11.25
C ASP A 290 -12.34 -16.49 10.31
N LEU A 291 -12.56 -15.33 9.69
CA LEU A 291 -13.74 -15.10 8.84
C LEU A 291 -13.53 -15.47 7.37
N CYS A 292 -12.38 -15.13 6.81
CA CYS A 292 -12.05 -15.18 5.39
C CYS A 292 -10.61 -15.73 5.12
N PRO A 293 -10.25 -16.94 5.61
CA PRO A 293 -8.88 -17.46 5.55
C PRO A 293 -8.30 -17.55 4.14
N GLU A 294 -9.14 -17.86 3.15
CA GLU A 294 -8.73 -17.99 1.74
C GLU A 294 -8.25 -16.63 1.18
N PHE A 295 -8.90 -15.53 1.56
CA PHE A 295 -8.46 -14.19 1.16
C PHE A 295 -7.08 -13.86 1.73
N VAL A 296 -6.85 -14.12 3.03
CA VAL A 296 -5.54 -13.87 3.69
C VAL A 296 -4.45 -14.68 2.99
N ARG A 297 -4.68 -15.98 2.76
CA ARG A 297 -3.72 -16.86 2.08
C ARG A 297 -3.40 -16.38 0.67
N THR A 298 -4.41 -16.00 -0.11
CA THR A 298 -4.22 -15.51 -1.49
C THR A 298 -3.44 -14.19 -1.51
N ALA A 299 -3.73 -13.27 -0.59
CA ALA A 299 -3.01 -12.01 -0.44
C ALA A 299 -1.53 -12.23 -0.08
N GLU A 300 -1.26 -12.98 0.99
CA GLU A 300 0.08 -13.16 1.53
C GLU A 300 0.94 -14.13 0.72
N SER A 301 0.36 -15.05 -0.04
CA SER A 301 1.14 -15.88 -0.98
C SER A 301 1.53 -15.12 -2.25
N SER A 302 0.81 -14.06 -2.61
CA SER A 302 0.97 -13.38 -3.90
C SER A 302 1.78 -12.08 -3.82
N PHE A 303 1.70 -11.33 -2.72
CA PHE A 303 2.32 -10.02 -2.58
C PHE A 303 3.47 -10.03 -1.57
N ARG A 304 4.55 -9.30 -1.87
CA ARG A 304 5.72 -9.18 -0.99
C ARG A 304 5.38 -8.55 0.37
N HIS A 305 4.52 -7.52 0.36
CA HIS A 305 4.06 -6.84 1.56
C HIS A 305 2.54 -6.76 1.59
N VAL A 306 1.95 -7.10 2.74
CA VAL A 306 0.51 -7.00 2.96
C VAL A 306 0.25 -6.29 4.28
N ARG A 307 -0.55 -5.22 4.24
CA ARG A 307 -1.04 -4.55 5.46
C ARG A 307 -2.56 -4.45 5.46
N TYR A 308 -3.14 -4.68 6.62
CA TYR A 308 -4.57 -4.62 6.85
C TYR A 308 -4.89 -3.37 7.65
N PHE A 309 -5.76 -2.51 7.12
CA PHE A 309 -6.11 -1.23 7.72
C PHE A 309 -7.60 -1.22 8.06
N PRO A 310 -7.99 -1.08 9.34
CA PRO A 310 -9.38 -0.82 9.70
C PRO A 310 -9.71 0.62 9.31
N VAL A 311 -10.68 0.80 8.41
CA VAL A 311 -11.05 2.11 7.91
C VAL A 311 -12.56 2.27 7.82
N SER A 312 -13.05 3.51 7.97
CA SER A 312 -14.43 3.85 7.68
C SER A 312 -14.50 5.13 6.87
N ALA A 313 -14.88 5.03 5.59
CA ALA A 313 -15.11 6.19 4.74
C ALA A 313 -16.23 7.10 5.27
N LEU A 314 -17.30 6.51 5.78
CA LEU A 314 -18.41 7.26 6.37
C LEU A 314 -18.21 7.43 7.87
N GLY A 315 -17.91 6.33 8.57
CA GLY A 315 -17.78 6.30 10.03
C GLY A 315 -19.09 6.53 10.77
N CYS A 316 -20.19 6.45 10.04
CA CYS A 316 -21.55 6.49 10.52
C CYS A 316 -22.40 5.55 9.66
N SER A 317 -23.43 4.96 10.27
CA SER A 317 -24.41 4.16 9.55
C SER A 317 -25.18 5.02 8.54
N PRO A 318 -25.32 4.59 7.28
CA PRO A 318 -26.17 5.28 6.33
C PRO A 318 -27.66 5.12 6.68
N VAL A 319 -28.48 6.03 6.17
CA VAL A 319 -29.94 6.01 6.30
C VAL A 319 -30.55 5.40 5.05
N GLU A 320 -31.56 4.55 5.23
CA GLU A 320 -32.37 4.04 4.12
C GLU A 320 -33.29 5.15 3.58
N ASP A 321 -33.19 5.42 2.27
CA ASP A 321 -34.05 6.34 1.54
C ASP A 321 -34.55 5.65 0.26
N GLY A 322 -35.71 5.01 0.38
CA GLY A 322 -36.25 4.10 -0.64
C GLY A 322 -35.33 2.89 -0.85
N ASN A 323 -34.85 2.70 -2.07
CA ASN A 323 -33.92 1.61 -2.42
C ASN A 323 -32.43 2.02 -2.30
N LEU A 324 -32.15 3.23 -1.81
CA LEU A 324 -30.80 3.77 -1.71
C LEU A 324 -30.40 3.90 -0.24
N LEU A 325 -29.11 3.71 0.00
CA LEU A 325 -28.47 4.13 1.23
C LEU A 325 -27.85 5.50 1.00
N LYS A 326 -28.21 6.45 1.86
CA LYS A 326 -27.72 7.82 1.81
C LYS A 326 -27.11 8.21 3.15
N VAL A 327 -26.31 9.26 3.14
CA VAL A 327 -25.63 9.78 4.33
C VAL A 327 -25.96 11.24 4.52
N ARG A 328 -25.85 11.71 5.76
CA ARG A 328 -25.87 13.13 6.06
C ARG A 328 -24.43 13.65 6.09
N PRO A 329 -24.04 14.57 5.21
CA PRO A 329 -22.69 15.15 5.13
C PRO A 329 -22.09 15.61 6.48
N ASN A 330 -22.91 16.21 7.34
CA ASN A 330 -22.50 16.72 8.65
C ASN A 330 -22.36 15.62 9.73
N GLU A 331 -22.82 14.40 9.46
CA GLU A 331 -22.70 13.27 10.40
C GLU A 331 -21.53 12.34 10.08
N LEU A 332 -20.81 12.60 8.98
CA LEU A 332 -19.62 11.83 8.60
C LEU A 332 -18.57 11.91 9.71
N LYS A 333 -18.10 10.73 10.16
CA LYS A 333 -17.05 10.58 11.18
C LYS A 333 -15.96 9.63 10.69
N PRO A 334 -15.29 9.92 9.56
CA PRO A 334 -14.46 8.93 8.93
C PRO A 334 -13.28 8.54 9.81
N PHE A 335 -12.92 7.26 9.77
CA PHE A 335 -11.96 6.65 10.69
C PHE A 335 -10.75 6.12 9.94
N ARG A 336 -9.55 6.64 10.27
CA ARG A 336 -8.23 6.20 9.78
C ARG A 336 -8.13 5.99 8.26
N VAL A 337 -8.95 6.69 7.45
CA VAL A 337 -8.97 6.44 5.99
C VAL A 337 -7.72 6.95 5.28
N SER A 338 -6.97 7.87 5.89
CA SER A 338 -5.69 8.38 5.38
C SER A 338 -4.52 7.45 5.68
N ASP A 339 -4.60 6.59 6.70
CA ASP A 339 -3.50 5.71 7.15
C ASP A 339 -2.88 4.85 6.05
N PRO A 340 -3.64 4.21 5.12
CA PRO A 340 -3.04 3.46 4.02
C PRO A 340 -2.08 4.32 3.18
N MET A 341 -2.46 5.57 2.89
CA MET A 341 -1.63 6.48 2.11
C MET A 341 -0.48 7.07 2.92
N LEU A 342 -0.69 7.39 4.20
CA LEU A 342 0.39 7.82 5.08
C LEU A 342 1.45 6.72 5.21
N TRP A 343 1.05 5.46 5.34
CA TRP A 343 1.97 4.31 5.37
C TRP A 343 2.79 4.19 4.08
N LEU A 344 2.16 4.36 2.91
CA LEU A 344 2.88 4.41 1.63
C LEU A 344 3.86 5.58 1.57
N LEU A 345 3.44 6.78 1.96
CA LEU A 345 4.31 7.96 2.01
C LEU A 345 5.50 7.73 2.95
N CYS A 346 5.29 7.08 4.10
CA CYS A 346 6.36 6.74 5.03
C CYS A 346 7.35 5.73 4.42
N ARG A 347 6.86 4.66 3.79
CA ARG A 347 7.70 3.67 3.07
C ARG A 347 8.50 4.29 1.93
N TRP A 348 7.88 5.25 1.26
CA TRP A 348 8.50 6.03 0.20
C TRP A 348 9.41 7.15 0.70
N SER A 349 9.67 7.21 2.01
CA SER A 349 10.51 8.21 2.66
C SER A 349 10.04 9.64 2.33
N GLN A 350 8.72 9.85 2.31
CA GLN A 350 8.06 11.16 2.11
C GLN A 350 7.53 11.77 3.41
N ILE A 351 7.32 10.96 4.44
CA ILE A 351 7.04 11.41 5.82
C ILE A 351 7.91 10.65 6.81
N HIS A 352 8.10 11.21 8.01
CA HIS A 352 8.93 10.59 9.04
C HIS A 352 8.25 9.37 9.64
N ARG A 353 9.04 8.33 9.95
CA ARG A 353 8.60 7.22 10.80
C ARG A 353 8.83 7.61 12.26
N TRP A 354 7.80 7.51 13.09
CA TRP A 354 7.92 7.73 14.52
C TRP A 354 8.74 6.60 15.15
N ARG A 355 9.52 6.95 16.17
CA ARG A 355 10.26 5.99 16.97
C ARG A 355 9.97 6.29 18.43
N ARG A 356 9.50 5.28 19.15
CA ARG A 356 9.29 5.36 20.60
C ARG A 356 10.63 5.67 21.28
N ASN A 357 10.79 6.90 21.76
CA ASN A 357 11.99 7.33 22.49
C ASN A 357 11.91 6.83 23.94
N GLY A 358 12.95 6.15 24.42
CA GLY A 358 13.16 5.95 25.87
C GLY A 358 12.58 4.69 26.51
N GLU A 359 11.86 3.83 25.78
CA GLU A 359 11.61 2.46 26.23
C GLU A 359 12.49 1.51 25.43
N ASN A 360 13.31 0.75 26.14
CA ASN A 360 13.98 -0.41 25.55
C ASN A 360 12.86 -1.32 25.00
N PRO A 361 12.81 -1.63 23.69
CA PRO A 361 11.83 -2.59 23.16
C PRO A 361 11.87 -3.96 23.88
N LYS A 362 12.90 -4.17 24.71
CA LYS A 362 13.15 -5.30 25.63
C LYS A 362 12.26 -5.40 26.89
N LYS A 363 11.18 -4.63 27.05
CA LYS A 363 10.16 -4.96 28.07
C LYS A 363 9.24 -6.08 27.60
N ALA A 364 8.92 -6.12 26.31
CA ALA A 364 8.23 -7.25 25.70
C ALA A 364 9.23 -8.42 25.54
N PRO A 365 8.81 -9.67 25.77
CA PRO A 365 9.61 -10.83 25.40
C PRO A 365 9.96 -10.78 23.92
N VAL A 366 11.23 -11.08 23.60
CA VAL A 366 11.68 -11.17 22.20
C VAL A 366 11.06 -12.42 21.58
N ALA A 367 10.41 -12.25 20.44
CA ALA A 367 9.81 -13.33 19.70
C ALA A 367 10.90 -14.29 19.17
N LEU A 368 10.67 -15.60 19.25
CA LEU A 368 11.52 -16.56 18.55
C LEU A 368 11.23 -16.45 17.06
N THR A 369 12.07 -15.73 16.33
CA THR A 369 11.86 -15.45 14.90
C THR A 369 12.94 -16.13 14.07
N THR A 370 12.51 -16.79 13.00
CA THR A 370 13.37 -17.42 11.98
C THR A 370 12.91 -17.00 10.60
N ILE A 371 13.75 -17.15 9.58
CA ILE A 371 13.34 -16.89 8.19
C ILE A 371 12.85 -18.20 7.57
N ASP A 372 11.60 -18.20 7.12
CA ASP A 372 11.07 -19.24 6.25
C ASP A 372 11.35 -18.90 4.79
N ARG A 373 12.13 -19.76 4.12
CA ARG A 373 12.53 -19.65 2.71
C ARG A 373 11.82 -20.67 1.81
N SER A 374 10.81 -21.40 2.29
CA SER A 374 10.13 -22.40 1.46
C SER A 374 9.23 -21.81 0.37
N GLY A 375 8.84 -20.53 0.52
CA GLY A 375 8.04 -19.79 -0.45
C GLY A 375 8.87 -18.95 -1.41
N ALA A 376 8.21 -18.34 -2.40
CA ALA A 376 8.87 -17.50 -3.40
C ALA A 376 9.46 -16.20 -2.84
N THR A 377 9.00 -15.74 -1.68
CA THR A 377 9.60 -14.63 -0.93
C THR A 377 9.83 -15.08 0.50
N PRO A 378 11.03 -14.82 1.07
CA PRO A 378 11.32 -15.11 2.47
C PRO A 378 10.31 -14.43 3.42
N ARG A 379 9.84 -15.17 4.42
CA ARG A 379 8.91 -14.68 5.45
C ARG A 379 9.53 -14.79 6.83
N LEU A 380 9.20 -13.85 7.71
CA LEU A 380 9.49 -13.97 9.14
C LEU A 380 8.52 -15.01 9.73
N MET A 381 9.03 -16.14 10.20
CA MET A 381 8.27 -17.11 10.96
C MET A 381 8.48 -16.85 12.45
N ILE A 382 7.42 -16.44 13.12
CA ILE A 382 7.39 -16.20 14.56
C ILE A 382 6.84 -17.45 15.24
N ARG A 383 7.67 -18.13 16.02
CA ARG A 383 7.26 -19.28 16.83
C ARG A 383 6.93 -18.83 18.24
N THR A 384 5.85 -19.39 18.77
CA THR A 384 5.39 -19.10 20.12
C THR A 384 5.05 -20.43 20.80
N PRO A 385 5.25 -20.56 22.12
CA PRO A 385 5.00 -21.82 22.83
C PRO A 385 3.59 -22.37 22.60
N ASP A 386 2.61 -21.46 22.46
CA ASP A 386 1.19 -21.78 22.33
C ASP A 386 0.71 -21.93 20.88
N SER A 387 1.59 -21.69 19.89
CA SER A 387 1.26 -21.82 18.46
C SER A 387 2.35 -22.59 17.71
N PRO A 388 2.26 -23.93 17.66
CA PRO A 388 3.29 -24.77 17.05
C PRO A 388 3.44 -24.57 15.53
N ARG A 389 2.42 -24.01 14.85
CA ARG A 389 2.46 -23.70 13.42
C ARG A 389 3.28 -22.43 13.10
N GLY A 390 3.47 -21.55 14.09
CA GLY A 390 4.11 -20.24 13.88
C GLY A 390 3.23 -19.27 13.08
N ILE A 391 3.58 -17.98 13.16
CA ILE A 391 2.93 -16.89 12.43
C ILE A 391 3.89 -16.41 11.34
N HIS A 392 3.47 -16.41 10.08
CA HIS A 392 4.30 -16.00 8.94
C HIS A 392 3.99 -14.55 8.55
N LEU A 393 4.98 -13.67 8.65
CA LEU A 393 4.86 -12.23 8.38
C LEU A 393 5.84 -11.79 7.30
N ASP A 394 5.55 -10.70 6.57
CA ASP A 394 6.59 -10.07 5.75
C ASP A 394 7.63 -9.31 6.58
N ALA A 395 8.77 -9.02 5.96
CA ALA A 395 9.89 -8.31 6.57
C ALA A 395 9.53 -6.92 7.12
N GLY A 396 8.43 -6.29 6.67
CA GLY A 396 8.03 -4.99 7.18
C GLY A 396 7.47 -5.01 8.61
N TYR A 397 7.29 -6.19 9.21
CA TYR A 397 6.94 -6.36 10.63
C TYR A 397 8.18 -6.41 11.54
N ALA A 398 9.40 -6.50 10.98
CA ALA A 398 10.62 -6.45 11.78
C ALA A 398 10.73 -5.10 12.54
N ARG A 399 11.38 -5.15 13.71
CA ARG A 399 11.56 -3.99 14.60
C ARG A 399 10.21 -3.37 14.99
N SER A 400 9.26 -4.20 15.40
CA SER A 400 7.95 -3.78 15.91
C SER A 400 7.51 -4.70 17.04
N THR A 401 6.90 -4.13 18.08
CA THR A 401 6.12 -4.88 19.06
C THR A 401 4.79 -5.22 18.43
N ILE A 402 4.40 -6.49 18.53
CA ILE A 402 3.10 -6.97 18.09
C ILE A 402 2.33 -7.52 19.27
N ILE A 403 1.01 -7.57 19.15
CA ILE A 403 0.18 -8.35 20.05
C ILE A 403 0.16 -9.78 19.53
N HIS A 404 0.52 -10.74 20.38
CA HIS A 404 0.35 -12.15 20.04
C HIS A 404 -1.14 -12.45 19.85
N PRO A 405 -1.56 -12.98 18.69
CA PRO A 405 -2.98 -13.16 18.37
C PRO A 405 -3.74 -14.08 19.34
N HIS A 406 -3.11 -15.16 19.81
CA HIS A 406 -3.74 -16.10 20.74
C HIS A 406 -3.67 -15.68 22.23
N THR A 407 -2.52 -15.18 22.71
CA THR A 407 -2.33 -14.87 24.14
C THR A 407 -2.63 -13.43 24.51
N GLY A 408 -2.72 -12.52 23.53
CA GLY A 408 -2.92 -11.09 23.76
C GLY A 408 -1.70 -10.37 24.34
N LEU A 409 -0.55 -11.05 24.46
CA LEU A 409 0.65 -10.50 25.08
C LEU A 409 1.54 -9.76 24.06
N PRO A 410 2.22 -8.66 24.45
CA PRO A 410 3.25 -8.04 23.65
C PRO A 410 4.38 -9.01 23.29
N LEU A 411 4.84 -8.99 22.05
CA LEU A 411 6.05 -9.66 21.58
C LEU A 411 6.85 -8.74 20.67
N TRP A 412 8.16 -8.61 20.93
CA TRP A 412 9.04 -7.82 20.08
C TRP A 412 9.62 -8.68 18.95
N ILE A 413 9.41 -8.26 17.70
CA ILE A 413 10.02 -8.91 16.53
C ILE A 413 11.41 -8.31 16.30
N PRO A 414 12.50 -9.09 16.47
CA PRO A 414 13.84 -8.59 16.23
C PRO A 414 14.05 -8.29 14.75
N ASP A 415 15.10 -7.54 14.47
CA ASP A 415 15.63 -7.47 13.12
C ASP A 415 16.38 -8.77 12.82
N ILE A 416 16.05 -9.41 11.71
CA ILE A 416 16.81 -10.56 11.22
C ILE A 416 17.20 -10.20 9.80
N GLU A 417 18.50 -10.18 9.55
CA GLU A 417 19.03 -9.93 8.22
C GLU A 417 18.49 -11.01 7.28
N VAL A 418 17.56 -10.60 6.41
CA VAL A 418 17.21 -11.38 5.23
C VAL A 418 18.36 -11.17 4.27
N GLU A 419 19.41 -11.98 4.38
CA GLU A 419 20.43 -12.04 3.34
C GLU A 419 19.75 -12.49 2.04
N ASP A 420 19.52 -11.52 1.14
CA ASP A 420 19.13 -11.76 -0.24
C ASP A 420 20.33 -12.41 -0.94
N GLU A 421 20.36 -13.74 -1.01
CA GLU A 421 21.35 -14.51 -1.80
C GLU A 421 21.22 -14.27 -3.33
N ALA A 422 20.46 -13.27 -3.77
CA ALA A 422 20.24 -12.94 -5.17
C ALA A 422 21.16 -11.82 -5.72
N SER A 423 22.30 -11.52 -5.07
CA SER A 423 23.26 -10.51 -5.55
C SER A 423 24.67 -11.01 -5.86
N ASP A 424 25.01 -12.27 -5.58
CA ASP A 424 26.37 -12.81 -5.82
C ASP A 424 26.53 -13.65 -7.11
N ALA A 425 25.57 -13.58 -8.05
CA ALA A 425 25.69 -14.24 -9.36
C ALA A 425 26.18 -13.30 -10.50
N GLN A 426 26.59 -12.06 -10.20
CA GLN A 426 27.15 -11.13 -11.18
C GLN A 426 28.50 -10.55 -10.74
N SER A 427 29.43 -11.40 -10.31
CA SER A 427 30.84 -11.00 -10.15
C SER A 427 31.83 -12.14 -10.37
N SER A 428 31.52 -13.13 -11.22
CA SER A 428 32.53 -14.09 -11.69
C SER A 428 32.15 -14.73 -13.02
N THR A 429 32.53 -14.08 -14.12
CA THR A 429 33.04 -14.75 -15.35
C THR A 429 33.62 -13.68 -16.27
N GLY A 430 34.88 -13.34 -16.03
CA GLY A 430 35.69 -12.63 -16.99
C GLY A 430 35.94 -13.49 -18.22
N SER A 431 35.79 -12.87 -19.40
CA SER A 431 36.73 -12.95 -20.52
C SER A 431 37.21 -14.36 -20.92
N ASN A 432 36.46 -15.02 -21.80
CA ASN A 432 37.04 -15.98 -22.74
C ASN A 432 36.88 -15.42 -24.16
N ARG A 433 37.82 -14.55 -24.55
CA ARG A 433 38.00 -14.14 -25.94
C ARG A 433 38.76 -15.24 -26.69
N SER A 434 38.12 -15.69 -27.75
CA SER A 434 38.59 -16.54 -28.84
C SER A 434 40.03 -16.22 -29.26
N ARG A 435 40.89 -17.25 -29.25
CA ARG A 435 42.17 -17.29 -29.96
C ARG A 435 41.97 -18.04 -31.27
N GLU A 436 41.89 -17.30 -32.37
CA GLU A 436 42.19 -17.82 -33.70
C GLU A 436 43.72 -17.83 -33.88
N HIS A 437 44.23 -18.99 -34.30
CA HIS A 437 45.59 -19.19 -34.76
C HIS A 437 45.75 -18.61 -36.16
N LEU A 438 46.73 -17.72 -36.36
CA LEU A 438 47.42 -17.57 -37.64
C LEU A 438 48.85 -17.08 -37.39
N SER A 439 49.75 -17.74 -38.10
CA SER A 439 51.20 -17.70 -38.05
C SER A 439 51.79 -16.41 -38.63
N LEU A 440 52.98 -16.02 -38.15
CA LEU A 440 54.18 -15.71 -38.95
C LEU A 440 55.23 -14.90 -38.14
N GLY A 441 56.47 -15.40 -38.14
CA GLY A 441 57.63 -14.56 -38.46
C GLY A 441 58.42 -13.84 -37.36
N LYS A 442 59.47 -14.54 -36.89
CA LYS A 442 60.88 -14.09 -36.79
C LYS A 442 61.33 -12.99 -35.78
N ASN A 443 62.42 -13.39 -35.10
CA ASN A 443 63.67 -12.65 -34.77
C ASN A 443 63.88 -12.02 -33.38
N HIS A 444 64.76 -12.69 -32.60
CA HIS A 444 66.04 -12.20 -32.06
C HIS A 444 66.09 -10.81 -31.39
N ARG A 445 66.43 -10.73 -30.10
CA ARG A 445 67.80 -10.63 -29.52
C ARG A 445 67.77 -10.26 -28.02
N LYS A 446 68.82 -10.71 -27.35
CA LYS A 446 69.26 -10.39 -25.98
C LYS A 446 69.64 -8.91 -25.84
N SER A 447 69.53 -8.37 -24.61
CA SER A 447 70.64 -7.92 -23.74
C SER A 447 70.31 -6.65 -22.94
N ASP A 448 70.46 -6.79 -21.62
CA ASP A 448 71.16 -5.91 -20.68
C ASP A 448 71.06 -4.38 -20.82
N ILE A 449 70.79 -3.71 -19.69
CA ILE A 449 71.72 -2.79 -18.99
C ILE A 449 70.90 -1.95 -18.00
N GLY A 450 71.13 -2.15 -16.70
CA GLY A 450 70.65 -1.29 -15.63
C GLY A 450 71.72 -1.11 -14.56
N ARG A 451 72.75 -0.32 -14.88
CA ARG A 451 73.64 0.34 -13.90
C ARG A 451 72.90 1.58 -13.37
N SER A 452 73.08 2.12 -12.17
CA SER A 452 73.75 1.74 -10.93
C SER A 452 73.53 2.91 -9.93
N TRP A 453 73.22 2.60 -8.67
CA TRP A 453 73.83 3.19 -7.45
C TRP A 453 73.55 4.69 -7.11
N TRP A 454 73.36 5.20 -5.87
CA TRP A 454 73.78 4.85 -4.50
C TRP A 454 72.83 5.48 -3.42
N SER A 455 72.51 4.72 -2.35
CA SER A 455 72.53 5.06 -0.89
C SER A 455 71.63 6.17 -0.29
N ARG A 456 71.23 6.24 0.99
CA ARG A 456 71.59 5.67 2.32
C ARG A 456 70.28 5.59 3.15
N LEU A 457 69.95 4.50 3.84
CA LEU A 457 70.30 4.14 5.23
C LEU A 457 69.86 5.12 6.35
N PHE A 458 68.98 4.57 7.21
CA PHE A 458 68.73 4.78 8.65
C PHE A 458 67.72 5.81 9.17
N GLY A 459 66.89 5.32 10.11
CA GLY A 459 66.24 6.05 11.20
C GLY A 459 64.84 5.51 11.50
N LYS A 460 64.71 4.37 12.22
CA LYS A 460 64.42 4.27 13.68
C LYS A 460 63.02 4.84 14.03
N SER A 461 62.14 4.14 14.74
CA SER A 461 62.27 2.93 15.59
C SER A 461 60.90 2.31 15.80
#